data_AF-A0A928DML4-F1
#
_entry.id   AF-A0A928DML4-F1
#
_cell.length_a   1.000
_cell.length_b   1.000
_cell.length_c   1.000
_cell.angle_alpha   90.00
_cell.angle_beta   90.00
_cell.angle_gamma   90.00
#
_symmetry.space_group_name_H-M   'P 1'
#
loop_
_entity.id
_entity.type
_entity.pdbx_description
1 polymer ?
#
loop_
_entity_poly.entity_id
_entity_poly.type
_entity_poly.pdbx_seq_one_letter_code
_entity_poly.pdbx_strand_id
1 'polypeptide(L)'
;MKRYFTLVLVCMLAAVSVRAAATFRKEVPVRQHGKMEGMLLDLGKISMGTLNDVEEKKQYLSTVQLEKQRIQNYTLRMVYENAYQLYKLGDYQRAQEMAQTILSIDPNFKQAQTLAQQAQHMGTYGTISESQVVEAKFQETIRLYDSGRLVEANDKLNEILTIQPGNSKAQAWKRKIDYDIAKEYSRRGEVAYKDGDYQKALDAWYNALLMRKDDPDLVAKISETENKLRKQEVESSMKQALEFYNKGQYVEAYAVFERITKIQPGDARVQKYMSQLKNEIAAGYYNAGNRSYNANRFDQAISYWTNAKKWGADSSSMDGLIKRARNAKENRLRVKKEEAERAQEAAKQAEEKAKEAEAAAEKAAEEAELEPIETLTVEGNVPGMVGSTVIPGAIPGSTTGTVAGGLETNETLPTLGGTMTRVSAEASAASRAKYIEGLDAFNQDDYERARQAWIVAKQLDPGNTDADLGLRKVEELMK
;
A
#
# COMPACT_ATOMS: atom_id res chain seq x y z
N MET A 1 43.98 -75.20 -6.71
CA MET A 1 44.46 -76.00 -5.55
C MET A 1 43.33 -76.07 -4.52
N LYS A 2 42.99 -77.25 -4.00
CA LYS A 2 43.29 -77.76 -2.63
C LYS A 2 42.88 -76.82 -1.48
N ARG A 3 42.22 -77.28 -0.39
CA ARG A 3 41.54 -78.56 -0.07
C ARG A 3 40.57 -78.36 1.12
N TYR A 4 39.63 -79.30 1.27
CA TYR A 4 38.64 -79.49 2.33
C TYR A 4 39.11 -79.38 3.80
N PHE A 5 38.17 -79.02 4.70
CA PHE A 5 37.88 -79.63 6.03
C PHE A 5 36.52 -79.02 6.50
N THR A 6 35.35 -79.66 6.69
CA THR A 6 34.83 -80.97 7.18
C THR A 6 34.62 -81.11 8.69
N LEU A 7 33.37 -80.94 9.16
CA LEU A 7 32.50 -81.88 9.93
C LEU A 7 31.12 -81.18 10.10
N VAL A 8 29.92 -81.69 9.76
CA VAL A 8 29.16 -82.92 10.11
C VAL A 8 28.25 -82.76 11.36
N LEU A 9 26.94 -82.63 11.11
CA LEU A 9 25.82 -83.22 11.88
C LEU A 9 24.56 -83.19 10.98
N VAL A 10 24.30 -84.24 10.18
CA VAL A 10 23.44 -85.41 10.48
C VAL A 10 21.92 -85.12 10.46
N CYS A 11 21.30 -85.59 9.36
CA CYS A 11 19.95 -86.14 9.19
C CYS A 11 18.73 -85.50 9.88
N MET A 12 17.79 -85.03 9.05
CA MET A 12 16.43 -85.61 9.02
C MET A 12 15.84 -85.58 7.60
N LEU A 13 15.03 -86.58 7.29
CA LEU A 13 14.17 -86.74 6.11
C LEU A 13 12.93 -85.83 6.24
N ALA A 14 12.13 -85.50 5.22
CA ALA A 14 12.24 -85.56 3.75
C ALA A 14 11.06 -84.72 3.15
N ALA A 15 10.86 -84.79 1.83
CA ALA A 15 9.73 -84.22 1.07
C ALA A 15 9.70 -82.67 0.93
N VAL A 16 9.20 -82.09 -0.18
CA VAL A 16 9.38 -82.42 -1.61
C VAL A 16 8.98 -81.17 -2.44
N SER A 17 9.70 -80.92 -3.54
CA SER A 17 9.37 -80.02 -4.66
C SER A 17 8.87 -78.56 -4.44
N VAL A 18 9.69 -77.63 -4.93
CA VAL A 18 9.30 -76.53 -5.86
C VAL A 18 8.16 -75.57 -5.46
N ARG A 19 8.56 -74.37 -5.03
CA ARG A 19 7.79 -73.14 -5.29
C ARG A 19 8.07 -72.66 -6.72
N ALA A 20 7.11 -72.76 -7.64
CA ALA A 20 7.15 -72.04 -8.92
C ALA A 20 5.77 -71.85 -9.56
N ALA A 21 5.45 -70.59 -9.93
CA ALA A 21 4.45 -70.18 -10.91
C ALA A 21 2.95 -70.55 -10.67
N ALA A 22 2.13 -70.18 -11.67
CA ALA A 22 0.72 -70.54 -11.89
C ALA A 22 -0.34 -70.05 -10.87
N THR A 23 -0.77 -68.79 -11.07
CA THR A 23 -2.20 -68.42 -11.19
C THR A 23 -3.21 -69.07 -10.23
N PHE A 24 -3.36 -68.54 -9.01
CA PHE A 24 -4.58 -68.77 -8.23
C PHE A 24 -5.72 -67.89 -8.79
N ARG A 25 -6.31 -68.29 -9.93
CA ARG A 25 -7.55 -67.72 -10.48
C ARG A 25 -8.70 -68.05 -9.53
N LYS A 26 -8.86 -67.28 -8.46
CA LYS A 26 -9.95 -67.45 -7.50
C LYS A 26 -11.21 -66.85 -8.10
N GLU A 27 -12.02 -67.69 -8.72
CA GLU A 27 -13.34 -67.32 -9.20
C GLU A 27 -14.13 -66.71 -8.04
N VAL A 28 -14.77 -65.56 -8.28
CA VAL A 28 -15.59 -64.90 -7.26
C VAL A 28 -16.83 -65.76 -7.06
N PRO A 29 -17.03 -66.36 -5.86
CA PRO A 29 -18.19 -67.22 -5.66
C PRO A 29 -19.45 -66.38 -5.71
N VAL A 30 -20.29 -66.62 -6.73
CA VAL A 30 -21.64 -66.05 -6.82
C VAL A 30 -22.42 -66.54 -5.60
N ARG A 31 -22.56 -65.68 -4.59
CA ARG A 31 -23.26 -66.02 -3.36
C ARG A 31 -24.73 -66.24 -3.67
N GLN A 32 -25.20 -67.45 -3.41
CA GLN A 32 -26.56 -67.90 -3.68
C GLN A 32 -27.62 -66.93 -3.10
N HIS A 33 -28.65 -66.63 -3.88
CA HIS A 33 -29.72 -65.68 -3.51
C HIS A 33 -30.50 -66.07 -2.24
N GLY A 34 -30.55 -67.36 -1.90
CA GLY A 34 -31.44 -67.96 -0.88
C GLY A 34 -31.15 -67.64 0.60
N LYS A 35 -30.57 -66.48 0.93
CA LYS A 35 -30.49 -65.96 2.31
C LYS A 35 -31.00 -64.54 2.52
N MET A 36 -31.44 -63.84 1.46
CA MET A 36 -32.07 -62.52 1.61
C MET A 36 -33.54 -62.64 2.08
N GLU A 37 -34.30 -63.57 1.52
CA GLU A 37 -35.71 -63.80 1.86
C GLU A 37 -35.90 -64.23 3.33
N GLY A 38 -34.97 -65.04 3.84
CA GLY A 38 -35.07 -65.66 5.17
C GLY A 38 -35.03 -64.70 6.37
N MET A 39 -34.50 -63.47 6.22
CA MET A 39 -34.59 -62.43 7.26
C MET A 39 -35.70 -61.41 6.98
N LEU A 40 -36.03 -61.17 5.71
CA LEU A 40 -37.17 -60.33 5.32
C LEU A 40 -38.49 -60.90 5.86
N LEU A 41 -38.62 -62.24 5.87
CA LEU A 41 -39.82 -62.97 6.30
C LEU A 41 -40.09 -62.96 7.82
N ASP A 42 -39.12 -62.62 8.66
CA ASP A 42 -39.31 -62.57 10.12
C ASP A 42 -39.68 -61.16 10.62
N LEU A 43 -39.22 -60.10 9.94
CA LEU A 43 -39.70 -58.73 10.19
C LEU A 43 -41.22 -58.61 10.01
N GLY A 44 -41.81 -59.37 9.08
CA GLY A 44 -43.24 -59.37 8.80
C GLY A 44 -44.14 -59.95 9.90
N LYS A 45 -43.58 -60.60 10.93
CA LYS A 45 -44.35 -61.19 12.04
C LYS A 45 -44.49 -60.25 13.24
N ILE A 46 -43.64 -59.22 13.35
CA ILE A 46 -43.68 -58.26 14.46
C ILE A 46 -44.60 -57.09 14.08
N SER A 47 -45.91 -57.29 14.23
CA SER A 47 -46.87 -56.20 14.16
C SER A 47 -46.59 -55.16 15.24
N MET A 48 -46.70 -53.88 14.92
CA MET A 48 -46.29 -52.77 15.81
C MET A 48 -47.11 -52.67 17.12
N GLY A 49 -48.16 -53.49 17.28
CA GLY A 49 -49.07 -53.50 18.43
C GLY A 49 -48.65 -54.36 19.63
N THR A 50 -47.55 -55.13 19.58
CA THR A 50 -47.11 -55.97 20.72
C THR A 50 -45.85 -55.48 21.43
N LEU A 51 -45.17 -54.47 20.88
CA LEU A 51 -43.95 -53.87 21.44
C LEU A 51 -44.32 -52.89 22.58
N ASN A 52 -44.33 -53.36 23.82
CA ASN A 52 -44.69 -52.52 24.98
C ASN A 52 -43.52 -51.65 25.49
N ASP A 53 -42.27 -51.97 25.16
CA ASP A 53 -41.10 -51.17 25.55
C ASP A 53 -40.67 -50.19 24.43
N VAL A 54 -40.16 -49.03 24.86
CA VAL A 54 -39.54 -48.00 24.03
C VAL A 54 -38.13 -48.45 23.59
N GLU A 55 -37.42 -49.23 24.41
CA GLU A 55 -36.08 -49.73 24.09
C GLU A 55 -36.11 -50.73 22.91
N GLU A 56 -37.05 -51.68 22.93
CA GLU A 56 -37.24 -52.64 21.83
C GLU A 56 -37.63 -51.95 20.51
N LYS A 57 -38.48 -50.91 20.57
CA LYS A 57 -38.82 -50.09 19.40
C LYS A 57 -37.60 -49.40 18.81
N LYS A 58 -36.69 -48.85 19.63
CA LYS A 58 -35.41 -48.30 19.15
C LYS A 58 -34.52 -49.37 18.51
N GLN A 59 -34.43 -50.56 19.11
CA GLN A 59 -33.62 -51.65 18.55
C GLN A 59 -34.19 -52.17 17.23
N TYR A 60 -35.51 -52.33 17.10
CA TYR A 60 -36.17 -52.67 15.84
C TYR A 60 -35.95 -51.58 14.77
N LEU A 61 -36.13 -50.31 15.11
CA LEU A 61 -35.84 -49.19 14.20
C LEU A 61 -34.37 -49.18 13.75
N SER A 62 -33.42 -49.40 14.66
CA SER A 62 -31.98 -49.42 14.33
C SER A 62 -31.58 -50.61 13.45
N THR A 63 -32.16 -51.80 13.67
CA THR A 63 -31.90 -53.01 12.86
C THR A 63 -32.54 -52.90 11.47
N VAL A 64 -33.77 -52.38 11.38
CA VAL A 64 -34.41 -52.02 10.11
C VAL A 64 -33.59 -50.97 9.35
N GLN A 65 -33.06 -49.96 10.05
CA GLN A 65 -32.22 -48.91 9.45
C GLN A 65 -30.88 -49.48 8.95
N LEU A 66 -30.25 -50.39 9.70
CA LEU A 66 -29.02 -51.08 9.31
C LEU A 66 -29.21 -51.99 8.08
N GLU A 67 -30.29 -52.76 8.01
CA GLU A 67 -30.57 -53.59 6.80
C GLU A 67 -31.01 -52.73 5.61
N LYS A 68 -31.75 -51.64 5.82
CA LYS A 68 -32.01 -50.64 4.76
C LYS A 68 -30.69 -50.09 4.20
N GLN A 69 -29.75 -49.72 5.08
CA GLN A 69 -28.41 -49.28 4.66
C GLN A 69 -27.61 -50.38 3.95
N ARG A 70 -27.70 -51.66 4.37
CA ARG A 70 -27.04 -52.79 3.69
C ARG A 70 -27.58 -53.03 2.28
N ILE A 71 -28.90 -53.04 2.12
CA ILE A 71 -29.57 -53.20 0.83
C ILE A 71 -29.25 -52.01 -0.09
N GLN A 72 -29.27 -50.79 0.44
CA GLN A 72 -28.86 -49.57 -0.28
C GLN A 72 -27.40 -49.64 -0.75
N ASN A 73 -26.46 -50.03 0.12
CA ASN A 73 -25.05 -50.20 -0.28
C ASN A 73 -24.85 -51.30 -1.33
N TYR A 74 -25.60 -52.41 -1.25
CA TYR A 74 -25.53 -53.50 -2.23
C TYR A 74 -26.08 -53.07 -3.61
N THR A 75 -27.24 -52.41 -3.63
CA THR A 75 -27.85 -51.91 -4.87
C THR A 75 -27.03 -50.80 -5.52
N LEU A 76 -26.52 -49.82 -4.75
CA LEU A 76 -25.61 -48.79 -5.27
C LEU A 76 -24.35 -49.39 -5.90
N ARG A 77 -23.79 -50.46 -5.32
CA ARG A 77 -22.65 -51.18 -5.91
C ARG A 77 -22.98 -51.90 -7.23
N MET A 78 -24.18 -52.46 -7.36
CA MET A 78 -24.64 -53.06 -8.62
C MET A 78 -24.88 -52.01 -9.70
N VAL A 79 -25.49 -50.86 -9.34
CA VAL A 79 -25.68 -49.73 -10.27
C VAL A 79 -24.33 -49.13 -10.67
N TYR A 80 -23.36 -49.05 -9.75
CA TYR A 80 -21.99 -48.60 -10.04
C TYR A 80 -21.27 -49.52 -11.03
N GLU A 81 -21.34 -50.85 -10.86
CA GLU A 81 -20.73 -51.78 -11.80
C GLU A 81 -21.35 -51.61 -13.20
N ASN A 82 -22.68 -51.50 -13.30
CA ASN A 82 -23.34 -51.25 -14.58
C ASN A 82 -22.93 -49.90 -15.22
N ALA A 83 -22.80 -48.83 -14.42
CA ALA A 83 -22.30 -47.53 -14.88
C ALA A 83 -20.85 -47.62 -15.39
N TYR A 84 -20.02 -48.42 -14.73
CA TYR A 84 -18.62 -48.66 -15.11
C TYR A 84 -18.49 -49.50 -16.39
N GLN A 85 -19.41 -50.45 -16.64
CA GLN A 85 -19.48 -51.15 -17.91
C GLN A 85 -19.93 -50.22 -19.06
N LEU A 86 -20.89 -49.32 -18.84
CA LEU A 86 -21.25 -48.28 -19.82
C LEU A 86 -20.09 -47.32 -20.10
N TYR A 87 -19.34 -46.90 -19.08
CA TYR A 87 -18.13 -46.09 -19.25
C TYR A 87 -17.10 -46.80 -20.16
N LYS A 88 -16.90 -48.12 -19.97
CA LYS A 88 -16.02 -48.94 -20.82
C LYS A 88 -16.51 -49.10 -22.26
N LEU A 89 -17.83 -49.07 -22.48
CA LEU A 89 -18.45 -49.15 -23.80
C LEU A 89 -18.40 -47.81 -24.56
N GLY A 90 -17.94 -46.72 -23.94
CA GLY A 90 -17.94 -45.37 -24.53
C GLY A 90 -19.25 -44.60 -24.34
N ASP A 91 -20.18 -45.15 -23.56
CA ASP A 91 -21.48 -44.55 -23.23
C ASP A 91 -21.36 -43.53 -22.09
N TYR A 92 -20.43 -42.57 -22.23
CA TYR A 92 -20.05 -41.64 -21.16
C TYR A 92 -21.22 -40.83 -20.61
N GLN A 93 -22.18 -40.42 -21.46
CA GLN A 93 -23.39 -39.73 -21.01
C GLN A 93 -24.24 -40.62 -20.08
N ARG A 94 -24.55 -41.85 -20.48
CA ARG A 94 -25.35 -42.79 -19.66
C ARG A 94 -24.60 -43.22 -18.39
N ALA A 95 -23.27 -43.35 -18.48
CA ALA A 95 -22.42 -43.59 -17.32
C ALA A 95 -22.41 -42.40 -16.34
N GLN A 96 -22.40 -41.15 -16.84
CA GLN A 96 -22.50 -39.94 -16.01
C GLN A 96 -23.87 -39.84 -15.33
N GLU A 97 -24.97 -40.08 -16.06
CA GLU A 97 -26.34 -40.09 -15.52
C GLU A 97 -26.47 -41.14 -14.39
N MET A 98 -25.94 -42.36 -14.59
CA MET A 98 -25.94 -43.40 -13.56
C MET A 98 -25.00 -43.08 -12.38
N ALA A 99 -23.83 -42.49 -12.62
CA ALA A 99 -22.95 -42.04 -11.54
C ALA A 99 -23.59 -40.91 -10.72
N GLN A 100 -24.30 -39.99 -11.36
CA GLN A 100 -25.01 -38.89 -10.69
C GLN A 100 -26.23 -39.38 -9.88
N THR A 101 -26.96 -40.37 -10.37
CA THR A 101 -28.04 -40.99 -9.57
C THR A 101 -27.49 -41.72 -8.34
N ILE A 102 -26.35 -42.42 -8.43
CA ILE A 102 -25.67 -42.97 -7.25
C ILE A 102 -25.33 -41.86 -6.24
N LEU A 103 -24.73 -40.76 -6.69
CA LEU A 103 -24.38 -39.62 -5.82
C LEU A 103 -25.60 -38.91 -5.21
N SER A 104 -26.76 -38.96 -5.88
CA SER A 104 -28.03 -38.44 -5.32
C SER A 104 -28.59 -39.30 -4.18
N ILE A 105 -28.16 -40.57 -4.06
CA ILE A 105 -28.61 -41.55 -3.07
C ILE A 105 -27.56 -41.72 -1.95
N ASP A 106 -26.27 -41.61 -2.26
CA ASP A 106 -25.15 -41.51 -1.32
C ASP A 106 -24.10 -40.49 -1.80
N PRO A 107 -24.13 -39.24 -1.28
CA PRO A 107 -23.14 -38.20 -1.61
C PRO A 107 -21.70 -38.53 -1.21
N ASN A 108 -21.46 -39.54 -0.37
CA ASN A 108 -20.14 -39.96 0.09
C ASN A 108 -19.57 -41.13 -0.73
N PHE A 109 -20.27 -41.60 -1.78
CA PHE A 109 -19.85 -42.74 -2.59
C PHE A 109 -18.72 -42.38 -3.56
N LYS A 110 -17.48 -42.30 -3.03
CA LYS A 110 -16.24 -41.86 -3.72
C LYS A 110 -15.99 -42.51 -5.08
N GLN A 111 -16.43 -43.76 -5.28
CA GLN A 111 -16.25 -44.49 -6.54
C GLN A 111 -17.15 -43.90 -7.65
N ALA A 112 -18.41 -43.57 -7.36
CA ALA A 112 -19.24 -42.85 -8.33
C ALA A 112 -18.86 -41.37 -8.42
N GLN A 113 -18.26 -40.76 -7.39
CA GLN A 113 -17.73 -39.41 -7.50
C GLN A 113 -16.61 -39.32 -8.54
N THR A 114 -15.65 -40.25 -8.48
CA THR A 114 -14.57 -40.37 -9.47
C THR A 114 -15.10 -40.76 -10.86
N LEU A 115 -16.05 -41.71 -10.94
CA LEU A 115 -16.67 -42.09 -12.21
C LEU A 115 -17.51 -40.96 -12.83
N ALA A 116 -18.24 -40.17 -12.04
CA ALA A 116 -19.01 -39.02 -12.51
C ALA A 116 -18.10 -37.93 -13.07
N GLN A 117 -16.99 -37.61 -12.38
CA GLN A 117 -16.00 -36.64 -12.87
C GLN A 117 -15.36 -37.12 -14.19
N GLN A 118 -14.93 -38.39 -14.25
CA GLN A 118 -14.37 -38.99 -15.47
C GLN A 118 -15.40 -38.98 -16.61
N ALA A 119 -16.62 -39.46 -16.37
CA ALA A 119 -17.69 -39.51 -17.35
C ALA A 119 -18.16 -38.11 -17.79
N GLN A 120 -18.11 -37.09 -16.92
CA GLN A 120 -18.40 -35.69 -17.26
C GLN A 120 -17.33 -35.10 -18.17
N HIS A 121 -16.04 -35.30 -17.86
CA HIS A 121 -14.96 -34.87 -18.76
C HIS A 121 -15.05 -35.57 -20.12
N MET A 122 -15.31 -36.89 -20.13
CA MET A 122 -15.43 -37.68 -21.35
C MET A 122 -16.71 -37.38 -22.15
N GLY A 123 -17.83 -37.07 -21.48
CA GLY A 123 -19.12 -36.76 -22.11
C GLY A 123 -19.08 -35.53 -23.01
N THR A 124 -18.14 -34.60 -22.79
CA THR A 124 -17.88 -33.48 -23.72
C THR A 124 -17.40 -33.92 -25.11
N TYR A 125 -16.96 -35.18 -25.27
CA TYR A 125 -16.53 -35.79 -26.53
C TYR A 125 -17.55 -36.77 -27.12
N GLY A 126 -18.76 -36.87 -26.55
CA GLY A 126 -19.85 -37.71 -27.06
C GLY A 126 -19.56 -39.21 -26.95
N THR A 127 -19.87 -39.97 -28.01
CA THR A 127 -19.70 -41.44 -28.08
C THR A 127 -18.31 -41.88 -28.58
N ILE A 128 -17.33 -40.95 -28.64
CA ILE A 128 -15.98 -41.21 -29.16
C ILE A 128 -15.14 -41.88 -28.06
N SER A 129 -14.52 -43.02 -28.37
CA SER A 129 -13.70 -43.77 -27.40
C SER A 129 -12.53 -42.94 -26.86
N GLU A 130 -12.17 -43.11 -25.58
CA GLU A 130 -10.98 -42.51 -24.95
C GLU A 130 -9.73 -42.58 -25.83
N SER A 131 -9.47 -43.75 -26.44
CA SER A 131 -8.32 -43.97 -27.34
C SER A 131 -8.40 -43.13 -28.62
N GLN A 132 -9.60 -42.90 -29.15
CA GLN A 132 -9.85 -42.07 -30.34
C GLN A 132 -9.75 -40.58 -30.02
N VAL A 133 -10.25 -40.14 -28.85
CA VAL A 133 -10.09 -38.75 -28.37
C VAL A 133 -8.60 -38.43 -28.15
N VAL A 134 -7.86 -39.34 -27.50
CA VAL A 134 -6.42 -39.22 -27.28
C VAL A 134 -5.64 -39.18 -28.59
N GLU A 135 -5.91 -40.10 -29.54
CA GLU A 135 -5.23 -40.11 -30.83
C GLU A 135 -5.57 -38.85 -31.67
N ALA A 136 -6.83 -38.38 -31.65
CA ALA A 136 -7.20 -37.14 -32.34
C ALA A 136 -6.43 -35.91 -31.81
N LYS A 137 -6.35 -35.74 -30.48
CA LYS A 137 -5.55 -34.69 -29.83
C LYS A 137 -4.04 -34.87 -30.10
N PHE A 138 -3.57 -36.11 -30.28
CA PHE A 138 -2.17 -36.40 -30.60
C PHE A 138 -1.83 -36.03 -32.06
N GLN A 139 -2.74 -36.27 -33.00
CA GLN A 139 -2.63 -35.78 -34.38
C GLN A 139 -2.73 -34.25 -34.45
N GLU A 140 -3.55 -33.61 -33.63
CA GLU A 140 -3.58 -32.15 -33.45
C GLU A 140 -2.24 -31.62 -32.90
N THR A 141 -1.69 -32.28 -31.87
CA THR A 141 -0.37 -31.98 -31.29
C THR A 141 0.73 -32.00 -32.36
N ILE A 142 0.76 -33.02 -33.23
CA ILE A 142 1.76 -33.13 -34.29
C ILE A 142 1.63 -31.95 -35.27
N ARG A 143 0.40 -31.61 -35.72
CA ARG A 143 0.17 -30.45 -36.61
C ARG A 143 0.57 -29.12 -35.97
N LEU A 144 0.32 -28.94 -34.66
CA LEU A 144 0.75 -27.76 -33.92
C LEU A 144 2.27 -27.70 -33.78
N TYR A 145 2.93 -28.83 -33.54
CA TYR A 145 4.39 -28.95 -33.51
C TYR A 145 5.02 -28.60 -34.87
N ASP A 146 4.50 -29.18 -35.96
CA ASP A 146 4.98 -28.96 -37.33
C ASP A 146 4.76 -27.51 -37.80
N SER A 147 3.72 -26.83 -37.28
CA SER A 147 3.50 -25.38 -37.49
C SER A 147 4.30 -24.48 -36.54
N GLY A 148 5.16 -25.03 -35.69
CA GLY A 148 5.99 -24.29 -34.73
C GLY A 148 5.24 -23.73 -33.51
N ARG A 149 3.96 -24.06 -33.34
CA ARG A 149 3.09 -23.62 -32.23
C ARG A 149 3.32 -24.48 -30.98
N LEU A 150 4.58 -24.53 -30.53
CA LEU A 150 5.06 -25.45 -29.51
C LEU A 150 4.29 -25.36 -28.17
N VAL A 151 3.89 -24.15 -27.75
CA VAL A 151 3.14 -23.94 -26.50
C VAL A 151 1.77 -24.63 -26.57
N GLU A 152 1.01 -24.41 -27.64
CA GLU A 152 -0.30 -25.03 -27.81
C GLU A 152 -0.21 -26.55 -28.00
N ALA A 153 0.85 -27.03 -28.66
CA ALA A 153 1.16 -28.46 -28.72
C ALA A 153 1.47 -29.04 -27.31
N ASN A 154 2.06 -28.25 -26.41
CA ASN A 154 2.25 -28.61 -25.01
C ASN A 154 0.89 -28.74 -24.30
N ASP A 155 0.00 -27.77 -24.49
CA ASP A 155 -1.33 -27.76 -23.88
C ASP A 155 -2.18 -28.95 -24.33
N LYS A 156 -2.13 -29.33 -25.62
CA LYS A 156 -2.78 -30.56 -26.11
C LYS A 156 -2.19 -31.84 -25.51
N LEU A 157 -0.89 -31.87 -25.22
CA LEU A 157 -0.28 -32.97 -24.46
C LEU A 157 -0.69 -32.96 -22.98
N ASN A 158 -0.89 -31.79 -22.38
CA ASN A 158 -1.39 -31.67 -21.00
C ASN A 158 -2.87 -32.10 -20.91
N GLU A 159 -3.70 -31.82 -21.91
CA GLU A 159 -5.04 -32.40 -22.05
C GLU A 159 -4.98 -33.94 -22.14
N ILE A 160 -4.12 -34.50 -23.01
CA ILE A 160 -3.95 -35.96 -23.16
C ILE A 160 -3.48 -36.60 -21.84
N LEU A 161 -2.53 -35.97 -21.13
CA LEU A 161 -2.01 -36.47 -19.85
C LEU A 161 -3.01 -36.29 -18.70
N THR A 162 -4.01 -35.43 -18.84
CA THR A 162 -5.14 -35.32 -17.89
C THR A 162 -6.13 -36.48 -18.09
N ILE A 163 -6.40 -36.86 -19.34
CA ILE A 163 -7.23 -38.03 -19.68
C ILE A 163 -6.50 -39.33 -19.31
N GLN A 164 -5.25 -39.47 -19.74
CA GLN A 164 -4.46 -40.69 -19.60
C GLN A 164 -3.05 -40.40 -19.04
N PRO A 165 -2.89 -40.21 -17.71
CA PRO A 165 -1.60 -39.86 -17.08
C PRO A 165 -0.46 -40.85 -17.36
N GLY A 166 -0.79 -42.12 -17.58
CA GLY A 166 0.16 -43.19 -17.91
C GLY A 166 0.58 -43.27 -19.39
N ASN A 167 0.15 -42.35 -20.26
CA ASN A 167 0.45 -42.42 -21.69
C ASN A 167 1.94 -42.13 -21.98
N SER A 168 2.72 -43.18 -22.22
CA SER A 168 4.16 -43.10 -22.47
C SER A 168 4.52 -42.33 -23.75
N LYS A 169 3.68 -42.36 -24.79
CA LYS A 169 3.87 -41.55 -26.01
C LYS A 169 3.74 -40.06 -25.68
N ALA A 170 2.67 -39.68 -24.99
CA ALA A 170 2.39 -38.29 -24.62
C ALA A 170 3.45 -37.73 -23.67
N GLN A 171 3.90 -38.52 -22.68
CA GLN A 171 5.02 -38.13 -21.82
C GLN A 171 6.34 -37.95 -22.59
N ALA A 172 6.62 -38.82 -23.58
CA ALA A 172 7.83 -38.70 -24.39
C ALA A 172 7.79 -37.47 -25.31
N TRP A 173 6.65 -37.20 -25.95
CA TRP A 173 6.45 -35.99 -26.74
C TRP A 173 6.46 -34.74 -25.88
N LYS A 174 5.89 -34.76 -24.67
CA LYS A 174 5.95 -33.61 -23.76
C LYS A 174 7.40 -33.27 -23.41
N ARG A 175 8.23 -34.25 -23.04
CA ARG A 175 9.68 -34.01 -22.81
C ARG A 175 10.41 -33.44 -24.04
N LYS A 176 10.02 -33.84 -25.25
CA LYS A 176 10.57 -33.28 -26.51
C LYS A 176 10.16 -31.82 -26.70
N ILE A 177 8.87 -31.51 -26.55
CA ILE A 177 8.33 -30.16 -26.72
C ILE A 177 8.81 -29.22 -25.61
N ASP A 178 8.87 -29.68 -24.35
CA ASP A 178 9.47 -28.93 -23.23
C ASP A 178 10.93 -28.56 -23.52
N TYR A 179 11.70 -29.48 -24.12
CA TYR A 179 13.09 -29.21 -24.55
C TYR A 179 13.16 -28.19 -25.70
N ASP A 180 12.35 -28.34 -26.74
CA ASP A 180 12.34 -27.43 -27.89
C ASP A 180 11.87 -26.01 -27.49
N ILE A 181 10.87 -25.90 -26.60
CA ILE A 181 10.44 -24.64 -25.97
C ILE A 181 11.57 -24.02 -25.15
N ALA A 182 12.21 -24.80 -24.26
CA ALA A 182 13.31 -24.33 -23.44
C ALA A 182 14.46 -23.79 -24.30
N LYS A 183 14.80 -24.49 -25.38
CA LYS A 183 15.86 -24.10 -26.33
C LYS A 183 15.55 -22.80 -27.06
N GLU A 184 14.30 -22.60 -27.52
CA GLU A 184 13.89 -21.34 -28.17
C GLU A 184 13.87 -20.17 -27.17
N TYR A 185 13.41 -20.39 -25.94
CA TYR A 185 13.51 -19.37 -24.88
C TYR A 185 14.97 -19.06 -24.51
N SER A 186 15.85 -20.06 -24.39
CA SER A 186 17.29 -19.86 -24.19
C SER A 186 17.90 -19.01 -25.31
N ARG A 187 17.55 -19.30 -26.57
CA ARG A 187 18.00 -18.54 -27.74
C ARG A 187 17.51 -17.09 -27.71
N ARG A 188 16.24 -16.85 -27.34
CA ARG A 188 15.69 -15.50 -27.17
C ARG A 188 16.43 -14.72 -26.09
N GLY A 189 16.71 -15.36 -24.95
CA GLY A 189 17.48 -14.72 -23.88
C GLY A 189 18.92 -14.40 -24.30
N GLU A 190 19.57 -15.27 -25.07
CA GLU A 190 20.90 -15.00 -25.63
C GLU A 190 20.93 -13.91 -26.71
N VAL A 191 19.81 -13.63 -27.38
CA VAL A 191 19.68 -12.47 -28.29
C VAL A 191 19.51 -11.20 -27.44
N ALA A 192 18.52 -11.15 -26.55
CA ALA A 192 18.29 -10.01 -25.68
C ALA A 192 19.53 -9.61 -24.84
N TYR A 193 20.32 -10.60 -24.39
CA TYR A 193 21.57 -10.38 -23.68
C TYR A 193 22.65 -9.69 -24.55
N LYS A 194 22.72 -10.01 -25.85
CA LYS A 194 23.65 -9.37 -26.80
C LYS A 194 23.18 -7.96 -27.16
N ASP A 195 21.86 -7.75 -27.21
CA ASP A 195 21.23 -6.45 -27.41
C ASP A 195 21.34 -5.54 -26.16
N GLY A 196 21.83 -6.08 -25.03
CA GLY A 196 22.00 -5.36 -23.75
C GLY A 196 20.75 -5.32 -22.87
N ASP A 197 19.65 -5.95 -23.29
CA ASP A 197 18.39 -6.02 -22.55
C ASP A 197 18.43 -7.19 -21.56
N TYR A 198 19.11 -6.96 -20.43
CA TYR A 198 19.28 -7.96 -19.38
C TYR A 198 17.96 -8.37 -18.71
N GLN A 199 16.93 -7.52 -18.73
CA GLN A 199 15.61 -7.87 -18.18
C GLN A 199 14.90 -8.88 -19.10
N LYS A 200 14.77 -8.60 -20.40
CA LYS A 200 14.20 -9.56 -21.35
C LYS A 200 15.04 -10.85 -21.46
N ALA A 201 16.37 -10.76 -21.26
CA ALA A 201 17.24 -11.92 -21.18
C ALA A 201 16.89 -12.83 -19.99
N LEU A 202 16.75 -12.26 -18.80
CA LEU A 202 16.35 -12.98 -17.58
C LEU A 202 14.93 -13.56 -17.70
N ASP A 203 13.95 -12.80 -18.18
CA ASP A 203 12.58 -13.28 -18.40
C ASP A 203 12.55 -14.50 -19.33
N ALA A 204 13.28 -14.45 -20.44
CA ALA A 204 13.36 -15.58 -21.37
C ALA A 204 14.05 -16.80 -20.72
N TRP A 205 15.11 -16.60 -19.94
CA TRP A 205 15.80 -17.69 -19.26
C TRP A 205 15.02 -18.29 -18.09
N TYR A 206 14.26 -17.51 -17.32
CA TYR A 206 13.34 -18.06 -16.32
C TYR A 206 12.24 -18.90 -16.99
N ASN A 207 11.72 -18.48 -18.15
CA ASN A 207 10.76 -19.28 -18.92
C ASN A 207 11.38 -20.60 -19.44
N ALA A 208 12.65 -20.61 -19.85
CA ALA A 208 13.38 -21.84 -20.17
C ALA A 208 13.58 -22.74 -18.92
N LEU A 209 13.86 -22.15 -17.75
CA LEU A 209 14.06 -22.86 -16.48
C LEU A 209 12.76 -23.48 -15.96
N LEU A 210 11.60 -22.87 -16.19
CA LEU A 210 10.30 -23.46 -15.85
C LEU A 210 10.06 -24.79 -16.59
N MET A 211 10.53 -24.91 -17.83
CA MET A 211 10.47 -26.14 -18.62
C MET A 211 11.59 -27.13 -18.24
N ARG A 212 12.82 -26.64 -18.02
CA ARG A 212 14.00 -27.43 -17.65
C ARG A 212 14.55 -26.96 -16.30
N LYS A 213 13.90 -27.40 -15.22
CA LYS A 213 14.15 -26.97 -13.83
C LYS A 213 15.58 -27.22 -13.35
N ASP A 214 16.19 -28.28 -13.85
CA ASP A 214 17.55 -28.73 -13.50
C ASP A 214 18.52 -28.49 -14.67
N ASP A 215 18.73 -27.22 -15.07
CA ASP A 215 19.78 -26.81 -16.00
C ASP A 215 20.82 -25.89 -15.31
N PRO A 216 21.98 -26.44 -14.91
CA PRO A 216 23.03 -25.66 -14.24
C PRO A 216 23.63 -24.53 -15.09
N ASP A 217 23.74 -24.71 -16.41
CA ASP A 217 24.31 -23.70 -17.31
C ASP A 217 23.37 -22.50 -17.44
N LEU A 218 22.06 -22.76 -17.47
CA LEU A 218 21.02 -21.74 -17.47
C LEU A 218 20.97 -20.98 -16.14
N VAL A 219 21.06 -21.68 -15.00
CA VAL A 219 21.15 -21.05 -13.66
C VAL A 219 22.41 -20.18 -13.54
N ALA A 220 23.55 -20.62 -14.09
CA ALA A 220 24.78 -19.83 -14.12
C ALA A 220 24.62 -18.55 -14.97
N LYS A 221 24.05 -18.64 -16.18
CA LYS A 221 23.75 -17.49 -17.06
C LYS A 221 22.81 -16.48 -16.40
N ILE A 222 21.75 -16.97 -15.76
CA ILE A 222 20.81 -16.15 -14.96
C ILE A 222 21.58 -15.42 -13.86
N SER A 223 22.32 -16.15 -13.01
CA SER A 223 23.01 -15.56 -11.87
C SER A 223 24.10 -14.55 -12.28
N GLU A 224 24.88 -14.80 -13.33
CA GLU A 224 25.85 -13.82 -13.85
C GLU A 224 25.16 -12.52 -14.30
N THR A 225 23.97 -12.66 -14.89
CA THR A 225 23.21 -11.54 -15.49
C THR A 225 22.44 -10.75 -14.44
N GLU A 226 21.84 -11.41 -13.44
CA GLU A 226 21.35 -10.76 -12.22
C GLU A 226 22.45 -9.93 -11.55
N ASN A 227 23.66 -10.50 -11.43
CA ASN A 227 24.80 -9.81 -10.83
C ASN A 227 25.32 -8.64 -11.69
N LYS A 228 25.17 -8.70 -13.02
CA LYS A 228 25.46 -7.57 -13.92
C LYS A 228 24.41 -6.47 -13.81
N LEU A 229 23.12 -6.82 -13.88
CA LEU A 229 22.00 -5.88 -13.72
C LEU A 229 22.06 -5.17 -12.36
N ARG A 230 22.22 -5.93 -11.26
CA ARG A 230 22.35 -5.38 -9.90
C ARG A 230 23.52 -4.39 -9.77
N LYS A 231 24.66 -4.67 -10.42
CA LYS A 231 25.80 -3.73 -10.45
C LYS A 231 25.46 -2.45 -11.22
N GLN A 232 24.76 -2.55 -12.35
CA GLN A 232 24.32 -1.38 -13.12
C GLN A 232 23.28 -0.54 -12.37
N GLU A 233 22.33 -1.17 -11.67
CA GLU A 233 21.36 -0.49 -10.81
C GLU A 233 22.04 0.23 -9.63
N VAL A 234 23.02 -0.43 -8.99
CA VAL A 234 23.86 0.16 -7.94
C VAL A 234 24.69 1.33 -8.49
N GLU A 235 25.34 1.20 -9.66
CA GLU A 235 26.12 2.29 -10.26
C GLU A 235 25.26 3.47 -10.75
N SER A 236 24.07 3.20 -11.28
CA SER A 236 23.10 4.24 -11.68
C SER A 236 22.59 5.00 -10.46
N SER A 237 22.19 4.27 -9.41
CA SER A 237 21.79 4.85 -8.12
C SER A 237 22.95 5.61 -7.46
N MET A 238 24.18 5.12 -7.56
CA MET A 238 25.39 5.78 -7.07
C MET A 238 25.60 7.13 -7.76
N LYS A 239 25.48 7.19 -9.09
CA LYS A 239 25.56 8.44 -9.87
C LYS A 239 24.47 9.42 -9.45
N GLN A 240 23.22 8.97 -9.30
CA GLN A 240 22.11 9.79 -8.80
C GLN A 240 22.37 10.32 -7.36
N ALA A 241 22.90 9.48 -6.46
CA ALA A 241 23.21 9.89 -5.09
C ALA A 241 24.35 10.92 -5.03
N LEU A 242 25.37 10.78 -5.88
CA LEU A 242 26.46 11.75 -6.03
C LEU A 242 25.99 13.05 -6.68
N GLU A 243 25.02 13.01 -7.59
CA GLU A 243 24.39 14.21 -8.16
C GLU A 243 23.63 15.01 -7.09
N PHE A 244 22.83 14.33 -6.24
CA PHE A 244 22.18 14.97 -5.09
C PHE A 244 23.21 15.52 -4.07
N TYR A 245 24.30 14.80 -3.80
CA TYR A 245 25.39 15.29 -2.95
C TYR A 245 26.02 16.58 -3.50
N ASN A 246 26.30 16.63 -4.80
CA ASN A 246 26.86 17.81 -5.46
C ASN A 246 25.88 19.00 -5.49
N LYS A 247 24.57 18.76 -5.43
CA LYS A 247 23.52 19.79 -5.29
C LYS A 247 23.30 20.25 -3.84
N GLY A 248 23.99 19.66 -2.86
CA GLY A 248 23.76 19.91 -1.43
C GLY A 248 22.47 19.27 -0.87
N GLN A 249 21.80 18.44 -1.66
CA GLN A 249 20.58 17.71 -1.31
C GLN A 249 20.92 16.44 -0.52
N TYR A 250 21.54 16.63 0.65
CA TYR A 250 22.15 15.55 1.42
C TYR A 250 21.14 14.53 1.97
N VAL A 251 19.91 14.95 2.29
CA VAL A 251 18.86 14.04 2.82
C VAL A 251 18.34 13.14 1.72
N GLU A 252 18.15 13.69 0.52
CA GLU A 252 17.74 12.98 -0.68
C GLU A 252 18.85 12.02 -1.15
N ALA A 253 20.11 12.47 -1.16
CA ALA A 253 21.28 11.62 -1.40
C ALA A 253 21.33 10.43 -0.43
N TYR A 254 21.12 10.68 0.87
CA TYR A 254 21.08 9.62 1.89
C TYR A 254 19.96 8.61 1.62
N ALA A 255 18.77 9.06 1.22
CA ALA A 255 17.67 8.17 0.83
C ALA A 255 18.00 7.32 -0.41
N VAL A 256 18.81 7.82 -1.35
CA VAL A 256 19.32 6.99 -2.47
C VAL A 256 20.33 5.95 -1.98
N PHE A 257 21.28 6.33 -1.12
CA PHE A 257 22.23 5.36 -0.53
C PHE A 257 21.55 4.29 0.35
N GLU A 258 20.43 4.61 1.01
CA GLU A 258 19.62 3.62 1.72
C GLU A 258 18.99 2.60 0.75
N ARG A 259 18.49 3.04 -0.43
CA ARG A 259 18.01 2.13 -1.48
C ARG A 259 19.13 1.22 -1.99
N ILE A 260 20.33 1.76 -2.22
CA ILE A 260 21.51 0.94 -2.61
C ILE A 260 21.82 -0.11 -1.54
N THR A 261 21.76 0.26 -0.26
CA THR A 261 22.03 -0.67 0.86
C THR A 261 21.02 -1.82 0.93
N LYS A 262 19.78 -1.62 0.46
CA LYS A 262 18.75 -2.68 0.36
C LYS A 262 19.00 -3.62 -0.83
N ILE A 263 19.60 -3.13 -1.91
CA ILE A 263 19.95 -3.92 -3.11
C ILE A 263 21.24 -4.74 -2.89
N GLN A 264 22.24 -4.12 -2.26
CA GLN A 264 23.52 -4.77 -1.93
C GLN A 264 23.93 -4.44 -0.48
N PRO A 265 23.45 -5.21 0.51
CA PRO A 265 23.91 -5.07 1.88
C PRO A 265 25.40 -5.39 1.99
N GLY A 266 26.15 -4.51 2.66
CA GLY A 266 27.59 -4.70 2.93
C GLY A 266 28.57 -3.98 2.00
N ASP A 267 28.13 -3.16 1.04
CA ASP A 267 29.07 -2.32 0.26
C ASP A 267 29.73 -1.26 1.15
N ALA A 268 31.02 -1.44 1.45
CA ALA A 268 31.81 -0.54 2.29
C ALA A 268 31.93 0.89 1.73
N ARG A 269 31.81 1.08 0.41
CA ARG A 269 31.79 2.40 -0.23
C ARG A 269 30.54 3.15 0.19
N VAL A 270 29.39 2.50 0.06
CA VAL A 270 28.06 3.03 0.42
C VAL A 270 28.00 3.36 1.90
N GLN A 271 28.54 2.51 2.78
CA GLN A 271 28.61 2.79 4.22
C GLN A 271 29.48 4.02 4.53
N LYS A 272 30.62 4.19 3.85
CA LYS A 272 31.46 5.39 3.98
C LYS A 272 30.71 6.66 3.57
N TYR A 273 30.06 6.67 2.39
CA TYR A 273 29.28 7.81 1.93
C TYR A 273 28.07 8.11 2.83
N MET A 274 27.37 7.10 3.35
CA MET A 274 26.29 7.30 4.33
C MET A 274 26.80 7.90 5.64
N SER A 275 27.99 7.51 6.12
CA SER A 275 28.58 8.09 7.33
C SER A 275 29.00 9.55 7.10
N GLN A 276 29.59 9.87 5.94
CA GLN A 276 29.91 11.25 5.56
C GLN A 276 28.63 12.09 5.45
N LEU A 277 27.60 11.60 4.76
CA LEU A 277 26.30 12.27 4.64
C LEU A 277 25.63 12.54 5.99
N LYS A 278 25.64 11.57 6.92
CA LYS A 278 25.13 11.78 8.28
C LYS A 278 25.81 12.96 8.97
N ASN A 279 27.13 13.04 8.86
CA ASN A 279 27.90 14.14 9.43
C ASN A 279 27.59 15.49 8.76
N GLU A 280 27.49 15.55 7.42
CA GLU A 280 27.12 16.78 6.70
C GLU A 280 25.68 17.24 7.02
N ILE A 281 24.72 16.32 7.08
CA ILE A 281 23.33 16.60 7.47
C ILE A 281 23.29 17.13 8.91
N ALA A 282 24.00 16.46 9.82
CA ALA A 282 24.10 16.88 11.22
C ALA A 282 24.75 18.27 11.37
N ALA A 283 25.82 18.56 10.62
CA ALA A 283 26.48 19.87 10.59
C ALA A 283 25.57 20.95 9.96
N GLY A 284 24.81 20.62 8.91
CA GLY A 284 23.81 21.51 8.32
C GLY A 284 22.73 21.91 9.32
N TYR A 285 22.16 20.93 10.04
CA TYR A 285 21.19 21.18 11.10
C TYR A 285 21.79 21.93 12.30
N TYR A 286 23.02 21.62 12.70
CA TYR A 286 23.74 22.34 13.75
C TYR A 286 23.89 23.84 13.42
N ASN A 287 24.35 24.13 12.21
CA ASN A 287 24.52 25.50 11.72
C ASN A 287 23.18 26.23 11.54
N ALA A 288 22.11 25.54 11.11
CA ALA A 288 20.76 26.09 11.07
C ALA A 288 20.21 26.42 12.47
N GLY A 289 20.49 25.55 13.46
CA GLY A 289 20.15 25.78 14.87
C GLY A 289 20.85 27.00 15.44
N ASN A 290 22.15 27.14 15.21
CA ASN A 290 22.94 28.31 15.65
C ASN A 290 22.43 29.62 15.00
N ARG A 291 22.12 29.62 13.69
CA ARG A 291 21.50 30.78 13.01
C ARG A 291 20.13 31.13 13.62
N SER A 292 19.30 30.14 13.91
CA SER A 292 17.97 30.35 14.51
C SER A 292 18.06 30.86 15.94
N TYR A 293 19.07 30.41 16.71
CA TYR A 293 19.36 30.90 18.05
C TYR A 293 19.74 32.39 18.03
N ASN A 294 20.68 32.77 17.16
CA ASN A 294 21.11 34.16 16.98
C ASN A 294 19.97 35.06 16.48
N ALA A 295 19.06 34.53 15.66
CA ALA A 295 17.81 35.19 15.25
C ALA A 295 16.73 35.25 16.36
N ASN A 296 17.04 34.84 17.60
CA ASN A 296 16.13 34.76 18.74
C ASN A 296 14.88 33.85 18.51
N ARG A 297 14.97 32.91 17.57
CA ARG A 297 13.93 31.92 17.22
C ARG A 297 14.21 30.60 17.93
N PHE A 298 14.18 30.63 19.27
CA PHE A 298 14.67 29.54 20.12
C PHE A 298 13.99 28.19 19.87
N ASP A 299 12.69 28.15 19.54
CA ASP A 299 11.98 26.90 19.24
C ASP A 299 12.48 26.26 17.93
N GLN A 300 12.77 27.07 16.91
CA GLN A 300 13.40 26.59 15.67
C GLN A 300 14.82 26.09 15.95
N ALA A 301 15.60 26.80 16.77
CA ALA A 301 16.93 26.36 17.20
C ALA A 301 16.91 24.99 17.89
N ILE A 302 15.99 24.79 18.84
CA ILE A 302 15.81 23.52 19.56
C ILE A 302 15.42 22.39 18.60
N SER A 303 14.51 22.62 17.65
CA SER A 303 14.11 21.61 16.67
C SER A 303 15.26 21.21 15.74
N TYR A 304 16.07 22.17 15.27
CA TYR A 304 17.22 21.89 14.42
C TYR A 304 18.33 21.14 15.17
N TRP A 305 18.67 21.50 16.42
CA TRP A 305 19.64 20.73 17.20
C TRP A 305 19.14 19.33 17.59
N THR A 306 17.82 19.17 17.79
CA THR A 306 17.21 17.85 18.01
C THR A 306 17.30 16.97 16.75
N ASN A 307 17.12 17.56 15.57
CA ASN A 307 17.37 16.88 14.29
C ASN A 307 18.87 16.56 14.11
N ALA A 308 19.79 17.47 14.44
CA ALA A 308 21.24 17.19 14.39
C ALA A 308 21.61 15.96 15.25
N LYS A 309 21.07 15.88 16.48
CA LYS A 309 21.21 14.73 17.38
C LYS A 309 20.66 13.43 16.75
N LYS A 310 19.50 13.46 16.08
CA LYS A 310 18.95 12.31 15.34
C LYS A 310 19.86 11.82 14.21
N TRP A 311 20.57 12.72 13.53
CA TRP A 311 21.47 12.38 12.43
C TRP A 311 22.89 11.97 12.85
N GLY A 312 23.24 12.08 14.14
CA GLY A 312 24.50 11.59 14.70
C GLY A 312 25.44 12.66 15.28
N ALA A 313 25.00 13.90 15.44
CA ALA A 313 25.75 14.89 16.22
C ALA A 313 25.90 14.44 17.69
N ASP A 314 26.99 14.85 18.34
CA ASP A 314 27.21 14.57 19.78
C ASP A 314 26.02 15.03 20.63
N SER A 315 25.37 14.06 21.27
CA SER A 315 24.23 14.28 22.16
C SER A 315 24.58 15.25 23.27
N SER A 316 25.77 15.16 23.88
CA SER A 316 26.17 16.00 25.02
C SER A 316 26.18 17.48 24.64
N SER A 317 26.85 17.80 23.52
CA SER A 317 26.87 19.14 22.94
C SER A 317 25.48 19.62 22.51
N MET A 318 24.65 18.78 21.89
CA MET A 318 23.30 19.18 21.46
C MET A 318 22.37 19.43 22.65
N ASP A 319 22.36 18.57 23.66
CA ASP A 319 21.52 18.69 24.85
C ASP A 319 21.93 19.93 25.67
N GLY A 320 23.23 20.23 25.77
CA GLY A 320 23.75 21.46 26.37
C GLY A 320 23.28 22.74 25.65
N LEU A 321 23.26 22.73 24.31
CA LEU A 321 22.74 23.86 23.51
C LEU A 321 21.22 24.00 23.64
N ILE A 322 20.47 22.90 23.56
CA ILE A 322 19.01 22.88 23.76
C ILE A 322 18.64 23.46 25.14
N LYS A 323 19.39 23.12 26.20
CA LYS A 323 19.21 23.72 27.53
C LYS A 323 19.43 25.23 27.52
N ARG A 324 20.50 25.73 26.87
CA ARG A 324 20.74 27.18 26.73
C ARG A 324 19.62 27.90 25.99
N ALA A 325 19.03 27.31 24.94
CA ALA A 325 17.89 27.90 24.23
C ALA A 325 16.59 27.90 25.04
N ARG A 326 16.32 26.86 25.85
CA ARG A 326 15.17 26.86 26.78
C ARG A 326 15.31 27.98 27.81
N ASN A 327 16.46 28.08 28.49
CA ASN A 327 16.72 29.14 29.45
C ASN A 327 16.67 30.55 28.83
N ALA A 328 17.17 30.73 27.59
CA ALA A 328 17.09 32.01 26.87
C ALA A 328 15.65 32.38 26.48
N LYS A 329 14.86 31.40 26.01
CA LYS A 329 13.43 31.58 25.74
C LYS A 329 12.66 31.95 27.01
N GLU A 330 12.91 31.24 28.11
CA GLU A 330 12.25 31.46 29.39
C GLU A 330 12.57 32.84 29.98
N ASN A 331 13.84 33.24 30.03
CA ASN A 331 14.24 34.59 30.45
C ASN A 331 13.60 35.67 29.56
N ARG A 332 13.57 35.49 28.24
CA ARG A 332 12.92 36.45 27.32
C ARG A 332 11.41 36.51 27.51
N LEU A 333 10.76 35.39 27.83
CA LEU A 333 9.34 35.35 28.15
C LEU A 333 9.04 36.01 29.49
N ARG A 334 9.91 35.85 30.49
CA ARG A 334 9.79 36.49 31.80
C ARG A 334 9.97 38.01 31.69
N VAL A 335 11.00 38.49 31.01
CA VAL A 335 11.20 39.93 30.74
C VAL A 335 9.99 40.53 30.00
N LYS A 336 9.42 39.82 29.02
CA LYS A 336 8.18 40.27 28.35
C LYS A 336 6.96 40.34 29.28
N LYS A 337 6.87 39.49 30.31
CA LYS A 337 5.83 39.59 31.35
C LYS A 337 6.11 40.77 32.27
N GLU A 338 7.34 40.91 32.78
CA GLU A 338 7.80 42.04 33.60
C GLU A 338 7.61 43.39 32.87
N GLU A 339 7.72 43.43 31.54
CA GLU A 339 7.40 44.59 30.69
C GLU A 339 5.89 44.82 30.56
N ALA A 340 5.10 43.78 30.32
CA ALA A 340 3.64 43.88 30.19
C ALA A 340 2.95 44.24 31.52
N GLU A 341 3.42 43.71 32.63
CA GLU A 341 2.95 43.99 34.00
C GLU A 341 3.20 45.47 34.34
N ARG A 342 4.43 45.97 34.14
CA ARG A 342 4.74 47.41 34.32
C ARG A 342 3.96 48.32 33.36
N ALA A 343 3.70 47.87 32.13
CA ALA A 343 2.85 48.61 31.20
C ALA A 343 1.38 48.67 31.65
N GLN A 344 0.86 47.59 32.25
CA GLN A 344 -0.48 47.57 32.86
C GLN A 344 -0.55 48.42 34.14
N GLU A 345 0.49 48.44 34.96
CA GLU A 345 0.57 49.32 36.14
C GLU A 345 0.63 50.79 35.72
N ALA A 346 1.43 51.15 34.73
CA ALA A 346 1.48 52.49 34.16
C ALA A 346 0.13 52.90 33.52
N ALA A 347 -0.55 51.98 32.82
CA ALA A 347 -1.88 52.22 32.26
C ALA A 347 -2.93 52.44 33.37
N LYS A 348 -2.92 51.66 34.44
CA LYS A 348 -3.80 51.86 35.60
C LYS A 348 -3.57 53.20 36.28
N GLN A 349 -2.30 53.58 36.51
CA GLN A 349 -1.97 54.89 37.09
C GLN A 349 -2.36 56.06 36.17
N ALA A 350 -2.36 55.87 34.84
CA ALA A 350 -2.86 56.85 33.89
C ALA A 350 -4.40 56.91 33.89
N GLU A 351 -5.09 55.78 33.99
CA GLU A 351 -6.56 55.69 34.11
C GLU A 351 -7.06 56.29 35.43
N GLU A 352 -6.37 56.02 36.54
CA GLU A 352 -6.66 56.58 37.86
C GLU A 352 -6.51 58.11 37.85
N LYS A 353 -5.38 58.62 37.34
CA LYS A 353 -5.17 60.08 37.17
C LYS A 353 -6.12 60.72 36.16
N ALA A 354 -6.56 59.99 35.14
CA ALA A 354 -7.58 60.47 34.22
C ALA A 354 -8.92 60.64 34.94
N LYS A 355 -9.33 59.70 35.80
CA LYS A 355 -10.53 59.80 36.63
C LYS A 355 -10.42 60.87 37.71
N GLU A 356 -9.24 61.06 38.32
CA GLU A 356 -8.99 62.18 39.23
C GLU A 356 -9.13 63.53 38.51
N ALA A 357 -8.59 63.64 37.29
CA ALA A 357 -8.71 64.86 36.47
C ALA A 357 -10.14 65.09 35.96
N GLU A 358 -10.86 64.03 35.60
CA GLU A 358 -12.27 64.06 35.18
C GLU A 358 -13.17 64.49 36.35
N ALA A 359 -13.03 63.89 37.54
CA ALA A 359 -13.76 64.28 38.74
C ALA A 359 -13.36 65.67 39.28
N ALA A 360 -12.14 66.14 39.00
CA ALA A 360 -11.73 67.52 39.29
C ALA A 360 -12.34 68.52 38.29
N ALA A 361 -12.44 68.15 37.01
CA ALA A 361 -13.10 68.95 35.98
C ALA A 361 -14.63 69.00 36.18
N GLU A 362 -15.25 67.90 36.60
CA GLU A 362 -16.67 67.82 36.97
C GLU A 362 -16.98 68.75 38.15
N LYS A 363 -16.17 68.72 39.21
CA LYS A 363 -16.29 69.66 40.34
C LYS A 363 -16.03 71.12 39.95
N ALA A 364 -15.06 71.38 39.08
CA ALA A 364 -14.81 72.73 38.58
C ALA A 364 -15.94 73.24 37.69
N ALA A 365 -16.68 72.36 37.01
CA ALA A 365 -17.91 72.70 36.29
C ALA A 365 -19.09 72.94 37.26
N GLU A 366 -19.21 72.14 38.32
CA GLU A 366 -20.21 72.33 39.39
C GLU A 366 -19.99 73.67 40.16
N GLU A 367 -18.74 74.06 40.43
CA GLU A 367 -18.40 75.40 40.93
C GLU A 367 -18.69 76.51 39.90
N ALA A 368 -18.51 76.24 38.60
CA ALA A 368 -18.78 77.22 37.54
C ALA A 368 -20.27 77.46 37.26
N GLU A 369 -21.18 76.55 37.64
CA GLU A 369 -22.63 76.78 37.59
C GLU A 369 -23.16 77.67 38.75
N LEU A 370 -22.30 78.09 39.68
CA LEU A 370 -22.68 78.89 40.86
C LEU A 370 -22.41 80.40 40.75
N GLU A 371 -21.83 80.92 39.66
CA GLU A 371 -21.77 82.36 39.40
C GLU A 371 -22.98 82.86 38.59
N PRO A 372 -23.71 83.90 39.06
CA PRO A 372 -24.90 84.40 38.37
C PRO A 372 -24.57 85.20 37.11
N ILE A 373 -25.31 84.93 36.04
CA ILE A 373 -25.15 85.54 34.71
C ILE A 373 -25.39 87.06 34.75
N GLU A 374 -24.33 87.87 34.66
CA GLU A 374 -24.48 89.31 34.37
C GLU A 374 -24.61 89.53 32.85
N THR A 375 -25.76 90.03 32.41
CA THR A 375 -26.08 90.20 30.99
C THR A 375 -25.78 91.62 30.51
N LEU A 376 -24.94 91.77 29.49
CA LEU A 376 -24.75 93.03 28.77
C LEU A 376 -24.71 92.81 27.26
N THR A 377 -25.75 93.28 26.58
CA THR A 377 -25.87 93.30 25.11
C THR A 377 -25.58 94.70 24.58
N VAL A 378 -24.60 94.84 23.68
CA VAL A 378 -24.39 96.05 22.87
C VAL A 378 -23.91 95.65 21.47
N GLU A 379 -24.50 96.26 20.44
CA GLU A 379 -24.15 96.08 19.03
C GLU A 379 -22.95 96.97 18.62
N GLY A 380 -22.14 96.60 17.62
CA GLY A 380 -21.08 97.52 17.14
C GLY A 380 -20.18 97.07 15.99
N ASN A 381 -20.46 97.56 14.79
CA ASN A 381 -19.59 97.85 13.63
C ASN A 381 -18.22 97.12 13.41
N VAL A 382 -18.13 96.53 12.22
CA VAL A 382 -16.93 96.47 11.33
C VAL A 382 -16.92 97.80 10.52
N PRO A 383 -15.80 98.53 10.19
CA PRO A 383 -14.64 97.99 9.43
C PRO A 383 -13.23 98.67 9.53
N GLY A 384 -12.18 97.95 9.08
CA GLY A 384 -10.92 98.51 8.52
C GLY A 384 -9.85 99.03 9.52
N MET A 385 -8.63 99.44 9.11
CA MET A 385 -7.83 99.23 7.88
C MET A 385 -6.35 99.73 8.10
N VAL A 386 -5.35 99.11 7.44
CA VAL A 386 -3.91 99.51 7.20
C VAL A 386 -2.94 99.87 8.36
N GLY A 387 -1.64 99.54 8.14
CA GLY A 387 -0.44 100.07 8.85
C GLY A 387 0.14 99.11 9.91
N SER A 388 1.36 98.56 9.92
CA SER A 388 2.67 98.71 9.23
C SER A 388 3.79 99.28 10.14
N THR A 389 4.95 98.58 10.20
CA THR A 389 6.27 99.02 10.77
C THR A 389 6.34 99.16 12.33
N VAL A 390 7.46 98.94 13.05
CA VAL A 390 8.90 98.69 12.72
C VAL A 390 9.54 97.61 13.66
N ILE A 391 10.70 97.07 13.26
CA ILE A 391 11.64 96.11 13.91
C ILE A 391 12.75 96.89 14.67
N PRO A 392 13.29 96.50 15.86
CA PRO A 392 14.34 95.44 16.02
C PRO A 392 14.38 94.66 17.37
N GLY A 393 15.17 93.59 17.57
CA GLY A 393 15.99 92.79 16.63
C GLY A 393 17.36 92.35 17.20
N ALA A 394 17.71 91.05 17.12
CA ALA A 394 19.08 90.52 17.36
C ALA A 394 19.29 89.06 16.84
N ILE A 395 20.51 88.75 16.38
CA ILE A 395 21.06 87.41 16.04
C ILE A 395 22.60 87.46 16.32
N PRO A 396 23.36 86.35 16.52
CA PRO A 396 23.72 85.34 15.50
C PRO A 396 23.73 83.88 16.05
N GLY A 397 24.14 82.81 15.35
CA GLY A 397 24.84 82.68 14.06
C GLY A 397 24.84 81.24 13.49
N SER A 398 25.75 80.96 12.54
CA SER A 398 25.61 79.86 11.55
C SER A 398 26.93 79.12 11.20
N THR A 399 26.83 77.86 10.75
CA THR A 399 27.71 77.20 9.73
C THR A 399 26.98 75.95 9.18
N THR A 400 26.48 75.86 7.93
CA THR A 400 27.12 75.76 6.59
C THR A 400 27.70 74.40 6.20
N GLY A 401 27.23 73.81 5.08
CA GLY A 401 27.81 72.63 4.40
C GLY A 401 26.94 72.16 3.22
N THR A 402 27.46 72.14 1.98
CA THR A 402 26.63 72.04 0.75
C THR A 402 27.28 71.24 -0.40
N VAL A 403 26.54 70.25 -0.94
CA VAL A 403 26.54 69.72 -2.34
C VAL A 403 25.20 68.95 -2.49
N ALA A 404 24.33 69.02 -3.52
CA ALA A 404 24.41 69.21 -4.99
C ALA A 404 25.05 68.03 -5.76
N GLY A 405 24.51 67.51 -6.87
CA GLY A 405 23.26 67.82 -7.61
C GLY A 405 23.03 66.84 -8.81
N GLY A 406 21.97 67.06 -9.63
CA GLY A 406 21.59 66.21 -10.80
C GLY A 406 20.21 65.51 -10.63
N LEU A 407 19.14 65.65 -11.45
CA LEU A 407 18.93 66.25 -12.79
C LEU A 407 19.74 65.52 -13.90
N GLU A 408 19.21 64.97 -15.02
CA GLU A 408 17.90 64.97 -15.75
C GLU A 408 17.72 63.63 -16.55
N THR A 409 16.65 63.20 -17.27
CA THR A 409 15.31 63.73 -17.68
C THR A 409 14.31 62.60 -18.10
N ASN A 410 12.99 62.92 -18.11
CA ASN A 410 11.91 62.61 -19.08
C ASN A 410 11.98 61.43 -20.11
N GLU A 411 10.91 60.61 -20.24
CA GLU A 411 10.00 60.54 -21.44
C GLU A 411 8.85 59.47 -21.41
N THR A 412 7.67 59.89 -21.91
CA THR A 412 6.53 59.19 -22.59
C THR A 412 5.94 57.80 -22.20
N LEU A 413 4.60 57.74 -22.19
CA LEU A 413 3.71 56.55 -22.30
C LEU A 413 3.35 56.23 -23.78
N PRO A 414 2.47 55.24 -24.17
CA PRO A 414 1.92 54.05 -23.48
C PRO A 414 2.03 52.71 -24.28
N THR A 415 1.61 51.57 -23.70
CA THR A 415 0.75 50.57 -24.41
C THR A 415 0.04 49.57 -23.48
N LEU A 416 -1.11 49.08 -23.95
CA LEU A 416 -2.10 48.19 -23.31
C LEU A 416 -1.58 46.81 -22.87
N GLY A 417 -2.13 46.26 -21.78
CA GLY A 417 -2.04 44.81 -21.49
C GLY A 417 -2.52 44.37 -20.09
N GLY A 418 -3.79 43.95 -19.96
CA GLY A 418 -4.28 43.16 -18.81
C GLY A 418 -4.98 43.94 -17.70
N THR A 419 -6.30 43.78 -17.59
CA THR A 419 -7.12 44.29 -16.48
C THR A 419 -7.02 43.37 -15.25
N MET A 420 -5.98 43.54 -14.43
CA MET A 420 -6.02 43.10 -13.04
C MET A 420 -6.76 44.15 -12.20
N THR A 421 -7.89 43.77 -11.61
CA THR A 421 -8.70 44.66 -10.77
C THR A 421 -7.88 45.10 -9.55
N ARG A 422 -7.59 46.39 -9.45
CA ARG A 422 -6.78 46.94 -8.36
C ARG A 422 -7.63 47.08 -7.10
N VAL A 423 -7.80 45.96 -6.38
CA VAL A 423 -8.52 45.87 -5.11
C VAL A 423 -8.05 46.99 -4.18
N SER A 424 -8.98 47.74 -3.59
CA SER A 424 -8.63 48.83 -2.66
C SER A 424 -8.08 48.24 -1.35
N ALA A 425 -7.20 48.99 -0.68
CA ALA A 425 -6.66 48.55 0.61
C ALA A 425 -7.78 48.31 1.66
N GLU A 426 -8.88 49.04 1.52
CA GLU A 426 -10.12 48.89 2.29
C GLU A 426 -10.85 47.56 1.98
N ALA A 427 -10.96 47.16 0.70
CA ALA A 427 -11.55 45.88 0.32
C ALA A 427 -10.68 44.68 0.78
N SER A 428 -9.35 44.78 0.69
CA SER A 428 -8.45 43.77 1.27
C SER A 428 -8.51 43.73 2.81
N ALA A 429 -8.75 44.87 3.47
CA ALA A 429 -8.98 44.90 4.92
C ALA A 429 -10.32 44.26 5.31
N ALA A 430 -11.40 44.55 4.58
CA ALA A 430 -12.71 43.94 4.76
C ALA A 430 -12.68 42.43 4.49
N SER A 431 -11.95 41.99 3.46
CA SER A 431 -11.67 40.56 3.20
C SER A 431 -11.01 39.88 4.39
N ARG A 432 -9.99 40.51 5.00
CA ARG A 432 -9.32 39.98 6.20
C ARG A 432 -10.24 39.92 7.42
N ALA A 433 -11.08 40.93 7.63
CA ALA A 433 -12.08 40.91 8.70
C ALA A 433 -13.08 39.74 8.52
N LYS A 434 -13.59 39.52 7.30
CA LYS A 434 -14.46 38.37 6.98
C LYS A 434 -13.75 37.02 7.02
N TYR A 435 -12.44 36.98 6.77
CA TYR A 435 -11.63 35.78 6.99
C TYR A 435 -11.55 35.41 8.48
N ILE A 436 -11.36 36.40 9.37
CA ILE A 436 -11.34 36.19 10.83
C ILE A 436 -12.72 35.74 11.33
N GLU A 437 -13.81 36.38 10.91
CA GLU A 437 -15.18 35.97 11.27
C GLU A 437 -15.47 34.50 10.91
N GLY A 438 -14.99 34.04 9.74
CA GLY A 438 -15.12 32.63 9.36
C GLY A 438 -14.22 31.69 10.18
N LEU A 439 -13.07 32.16 10.67
CA LEU A 439 -12.19 31.39 11.55
C LEU A 439 -12.79 31.24 12.96
N ASP A 440 -13.44 32.29 13.47
CA ASP A 440 -14.14 32.25 14.75
C ASP A 440 -15.38 31.34 14.68
N ALA A 441 -16.13 31.34 13.57
CA ALA A 441 -17.20 30.38 13.32
C ALA A 441 -16.69 28.94 13.20
N PHE A 442 -15.55 28.72 12.51
CA PHE A 442 -14.90 27.41 12.42
C PHE A 442 -14.47 26.87 13.80
N ASN A 443 -14.01 27.74 14.70
CA ASN A 443 -13.67 27.39 16.09
C ASN A 443 -14.91 27.12 16.98
N GLN A 444 -16.13 27.33 16.47
CA GLN A 444 -17.41 27.09 17.14
C GLN A 444 -18.19 25.92 16.51
N ASP A 445 -17.53 25.10 15.67
CA ASP A 445 -18.14 24.02 14.88
C ASP A 445 -19.27 24.47 13.90
N ASP A 446 -19.41 25.77 13.64
CA ASP A 446 -20.37 26.32 12.66
C ASP A 446 -19.73 26.39 11.26
N TYR A 447 -19.55 25.22 10.68
CA TYR A 447 -18.85 25.03 9.40
C TYR A 447 -19.53 25.70 8.21
N GLU A 448 -20.87 25.79 8.19
CA GLU A 448 -21.61 26.50 7.14
C GLU A 448 -21.42 28.01 7.22
N ARG A 449 -21.46 28.60 8.43
CA ARG A 449 -21.18 30.03 8.60
C ARG A 449 -19.73 30.37 8.31
N ALA A 450 -18.79 29.50 8.69
CA ALA A 450 -17.38 29.62 8.31
C ALA A 450 -17.21 29.66 6.79
N ARG A 451 -17.87 28.74 6.07
CA ARG A 451 -17.88 28.69 4.61
C ARG A 451 -18.44 29.97 3.97
N GLN A 452 -19.58 30.47 4.46
CA GLN A 452 -20.20 31.68 3.94
C GLN A 452 -19.30 32.92 4.15
N ALA A 453 -18.71 33.09 5.34
CA ALA A 453 -17.80 34.18 5.64
C ALA A 453 -16.54 34.16 4.73
N TRP A 454 -15.98 32.98 4.46
CA TRP A 454 -14.82 32.84 3.58
C TRP A 454 -15.14 32.99 2.08
N ILE A 455 -16.36 32.63 1.63
CA ILE A 455 -16.83 32.97 0.29
C ILE A 455 -16.89 34.50 0.12
N VAL A 456 -17.45 35.22 1.10
CA VAL A 456 -17.52 36.69 1.07
C VAL A 456 -16.11 37.31 1.12
N ALA A 457 -15.20 36.79 1.95
CA ALA A 457 -13.80 37.24 1.97
C ALA A 457 -13.13 37.12 0.60
N LYS A 458 -13.36 36.02 -0.13
CA LYS A 458 -12.83 35.77 -1.48
C LYS A 458 -13.53 36.60 -2.58
N GLN A 459 -14.78 37.03 -2.37
CA GLN A 459 -15.46 37.99 -3.26
C GLN A 459 -14.91 39.42 -3.09
N LEU A 460 -14.54 39.81 -1.86
CA LEU A 460 -13.95 41.12 -1.55
C LEU A 460 -12.49 41.25 -2.02
N ASP A 461 -11.71 40.17 -1.90
CA ASP A 461 -10.34 40.09 -2.43
C ASP A 461 -10.08 38.71 -3.07
N PRO A 462 -10.20 38.59 -4.41
CA PRO A 462 -9.91 37.35 -5.13
C PRO A 462 -8.46 36.87 -5.04
N GLY A 463 -7.54 37.71 -4.55
CA GLY A 463 -6.14 37.35 -4.30
C GLY A 463 -5.88 36.77 -2.89
N ASN A 464 -6.88 36.73 -2.02
CA ASN A 464 -6.73 36.24 -0.64
C ASN A 464 -6.57 34.71 -0.59
N THR A 465 -5.31 34.25 -0.54
CA THR A 465 -4.94 32.83 -0.44
C THR A 465 -5.44 32.14 0.83
N ASP A 466 -5.60 32.88 1.92
CA ASP A 466 -5.87 32.31 3.23
C ASP A 466 -7.35 31.89 3.31
N ALA A 467 -8.24 32.70 2.73
CA ALA A 467 -9.65 32.35 2.54
C ALA A 467 -9.83 31.11 1.63
N ASP A 468 -9.00 30.93 0.61
CA ASP A 468 -9.05 29.76 -0.27
C ASP A 468 -8.59 28.47 0.44
N LEU A 469 -7.57 28.56 1.31
CA LEU A 469 -7.15 27.45 2.18
C LEU A 469 -8.20 27.09 3.23
N GLY A 470 -8.87 28.10 3.81
CA GLY A 470 -10.00 27.90 4.71
C GLY A 470 -11.14 27.13 4.04
N LEU A 471 -11.61 27.61 2.88
CA LEU A 471 -12.71 26.99 2.13
C LEU A 471 -12.42 25.51 1.80
N ARG A 472 -11.22 25.19 1.31
CA ARG A 472 -10.84 23.80 1.02
C ARG A 472 -10.91 22.91 2.26
N LYS A 473 -10.48 23.41 3.42
CA LYS A 473 -10.48 22.66 4.69
C LYS A 473 -11.90 22.38 5.19
N VAL A 474 -12.84 23.32 5.02
CA VAL A 474 -14.26 23.10 5.34
C VAL A 474 -14.93 22.16 4.33
N GLU A 475 -14.64 22.30 3.03
CA GLU A 475 -15.14 21.39 1.99
C GLU A 475 -14.45 20.01 1.98
N GLU A 476 -13.47 19.78 2.86
CA GLU A 476 -12.90 18.48 3.20
C GLU A 476 -13.57 17.88 4.46
N LEU A 477 -13.97 18.72 5.43
CA LEU A 477 -14.63 18.30 6.67
C LEU A 477 -16.15 18.08 6.54
N MET A 478 -16.78 18.58 5.47
CA MET A 478 -18.21 18.39 5.17
C MET A 478 -18.46 17.34 4.07
N LYS A 479 -17.65 16.28 4.03
CA LYS A 479 -17.76 15.12 3.11
C LYS A 479 -17.80 13.80 3.87
#